data_AF-A0A959DD46-F1
#
_entry.id   AF-A0A959DD46-F1
#
_cell.length_a   1.000
_cell.length_b   1.000
_cell.length_c   1.000
_cell.angle_alpha   90.00
_cell.angle_beta   90.00
_cell.angle_gamma   90.00
#
_symmetry.space_group_name_H-M   'P 1'
#
loop_
_entity.id
_entity.type
_entity.pdbx_description
1 polymer ?
#
loop_
_entity_poly.entity_id
_entity_poly.type
_entity_poly.pdbx_seq_one_letter_code
_entity_poly.pdbx_strand_id
1 'polypeptide(L)'
;MWNPNLFYFGLNQFTTQRTLGAKSIEEGQKGILFGASLKLILPFIIIFPGIIAYELNADEISNPDAAYPTLIKNLLPAGLTGIMLAALFGAAMSTLDSLLNSAATLFTMDIYRPFFNPGADSKTEIRVGRIATLVLMAIACLWAPIVSSFEGGLYLFLQLYWGFIQPGIVAAFFFGMVWDKVSVKELQYLSDLGTTKE
;
A
#
# COMPACT_ATOMS: atom_id res chain seq x y z
N MET A 1 -13.29 -0.62 -10.72
CA MET A 1 -13.50 -0.93 -9.28
C MET A 1 -13.06 -2.34 -8.85
N TRP A 2 -13.14 -3.37 -9.71
CA TRP A 2 -12.75 -4.74 -9.33
C TRP A 2 -11.22 -4.96 -9.34
N ASN A 3 -10.50 -4.36 -10.30
CA ASN A 3 -9.04 -4.48 -10.44
C ASN A 3 -8.24 -4.11 -9.17
N PRO A 4 -8.50 -2.97 -8.49
CA PRO A 4 -7.77 -2.63 -7.27
C PRO A 4 -8.01 -3.57 -6.09
N ASN A 5 -9.20 -4.17 -6.01
CA ASN A 5 -9.51 -5.13 -4.95
C ASN A 5 -8.80 -6.46 -5.18
N LEU A 6 -8.81 -6.99 -6.41
CA LEU A 6 -8.07 -8.21 -6.75
C LEU A 6 -6.57 -8.05 -6.51
N PHE A 7 -6.00 -6.92 -6.95
CA PHE A 7 -4.61 -6.62 -6.69
C PHE A 7 -4.30 -6.54 -5.19
N TYR A 8 -5.09 -5.77 -4.43
CA TYR A 8 -4.84 -5.54 -3.02
C TYR A 8 -4.98 -6.80 -2.15
N PHE A 9 -6.00 -7.64 -2.40
CA PHE A 9 -6.27 -8.83 -1.58
C PHE A 9 -5.60 -10.09 -2.10
N GLY A 10 -5.43 -10.22 -3.42
CA GLY A 10 -4.88 -11.43 -4.04
C GLY A 10 -3.39 -11.38 -4.31
N LEU A 11 -2.85 -10.21 -4.65
CA LEU A 11 -1.49 -10.08 -5.20
C LEU A 11 -0.56 -9.23 -4.33
N ASN A 12 -1.07 -8.55 -3.31
CA ASN A 12 -0.26 -7.70 -2.46
C ASN A 12 0.51 -8.51 -1.42
N GLN A 13 1.84 -8.36 -1.45
CA GLN A 13 2.76 -9.14 -0.63
C GLN A 13 2.46 -9.07 0.88
N PHE A 14 2.14 -7.90 1.45
CA PHE A 14 1.90 -7.83 2.89
C PHE A 14 0.58 -8.51 3.30
N THR A 15 -0.46 -8.47 2.46
CA THR A 15 -1.73 -9.16 2.70
C THR A 15 -1.52 -10.67 2.63
N THR A 16 -0.80 -11.14 1.61
CA THR A 16 -0.44 -12.55 1.44
C THR A 16 0.39 -13.05 2.61
N GLN A 17 1.43 -12.32 3.04
CA GLN A 17 2.26 -12.67 4.19
C GLN A 17 1.45 -12.81 5.48
N ARG A 18 0.52 -11.87 5.77
CA ARG A 18 -0.35 -11.96 6.95
C ARG A 18 -1.26 -13.18 6.93
N THR A 19 -1.72 -13.57 5.75
CA THR A 19 -2.60 -14.73 5.56
C THR A 19 -1.83 -16.03 5.73
N LEU A 20 -0.64 -16.13 5.13
CA LEU A 20 0.22 -17.30 5.23
C LEU A 20 0.84 -17.47 6.63
N GLY A 21 0.95 -16.38 7.40
CA GLY A 21 1.35 -16.41 8.81
C GLY A 21 0.25 -16.87 9.79
N ALA A 22 -0.97 -17.14 9.31
CA ALA A 22 -2.06 -17.62 10.16
C ALA A 22 -1.84 -19.08 10.61
N LYS A 23 -2.52 -19.49 11.68
CA LYS A 23 -2.40 -20.84 12.26
C LYS A 23 -2.77 -21.95 11.26
N SER A 24 -3.70 -21.68 10.35
CA SER A 24 -4.09 -22.56 9.26
C SER A 24 -4.59 -21.72 8.08
N ILE A 25 -4.65 -22.33 6.90
CA ILE A 25 -5.22 -21.69 5.70
C ILE A 25 -6.68 -21.28 5.94
N GLU A 26 -7.46 -22.13 6.61
CA GLU A 26 -8.86 -21.85 6.94
C GLU A 26 -9.00 -20.60 7.83
N GLU A 27 -8.16 -20.47 8.86
CA GLU A 27 -8.14 -19.29 9.73
C GLU A 27 -7.65 -18.04 8.99
N GLY A 28 -6.67 -18.19 8.09
CA GLY A 28 -6.23 -17.11 7.19
C GLY A 28 -7.37 -16.60 6.31
N GLN A 29 -8.15 -17.50 5.70
CA GLN A 29 -9.30 -17.15 4.87
C GLN A 29 -10.40 -16.43 5.66
N LYS A 30 -10.74 -16.92 6.85
CA LYS A 30 -11.69 -16.25 7.77
C LYS A 30 -11.19 -14.85 8.14
N GLY A 31 -9.89 -14.72 8.43
CA GLY A 31 -9.25 -13.45 8.75
C GLY A 31 -9.32 -12.43 7.61
N ILE A 32 -9.01 -12.84 6.37
CA ILE A 32 -9.17 -11.98 5.19
C ILE A 32 -10.63 -11.58 5.02
N LEU A 33 -11.56 -12.53 5.08
CA LEU A 33 -12.99 -12.26 4.86
C LEU A 33 -13.53 -11.28 5.91
N PHE A 34 -13.14 -11.47 7.16
CA PHE A 34 -13.48 -10.55 8.24
C PHE A 34 -12.89 -9.16 8.00
N GLY A 35 -11.60 -9.06 7.65
CA GLY A 35 -10.96 -7.78 7.32
C GLY A 35 -11.62 -7.08 6.13
N ALA A 36 -12.02 -7.83 5.10
CA ALA A 36 -12.75 -7.30 3.95
C ALA A 36 -14.15 -6.80 4.35
N SER A 37 -14.84 -7.50 5.26
CA SER A 37 -16.15 -7.06 5.78
C SER A 37 -16.05 -5.74 6.56
N LEU A 38 -15.02 -5.58 7.41
CA LEU A 38 -14.78 -4.34 8.15
C LEU A 38 -14.48 -3.16 7.22
N LYS A 39 -13.81 -3.42 6.09
CA LYS A 39 -13.52 -2.38 5.09
C LYS A 39 -14.77 -1.78 4.46
N LEU A 40 -15.92 -2.48 4.45
CA LEU A 40 -17.17 -1.92 3.94
C LEU A 40 -17.67 -0.73 4.78
N ILE A 41 -17.22 -0.61 6.04
CA ILE A 41 -17.59 0.48 6.94
C ILE A 41 -16.70 1.72 6.70
N LEU A 42 -15.46 1.53 6.21
CA LEU A 42 -14.49 2.61 6.07
C LEU A 42 -14.94 3.79 5.20
N PRO A 43 -15.64 3.61 4.05
CA PRO A 43 -16.12 4.74 3.27
C PRO A 43 -17.01 5.68 4.09
N PHE A 44 -17.84 5.16 4.99
CA PHE A 44 -18.70 5.99 5.84
C PHE A 44 -17.88 6.81 6.85
N ILE A 45 -16.83 6.20 7.41
CA ILE A 45 -15.94 6.85 8.38
C ILE A 45 -15.03 7.89 7.71
N ILE A 46 -14.67 7.72 6.44
CA ILE A 46 -13.71 8.60 5.75
C ILE A 46 -14.44 9.67 4.93
N ILE A 47 -15.48 9.31 4.17
CA ILE A 47 -16.15 10.20 3.24
C ILE A 47 -17.04 11.21 3.97
N PHE A 48 -17.82 10.77 4.98
CA PHE A 48 -18.72 11.70 5.67
C PHE A 48 -17.98 12.84 6.38
N PRO A 49 -16.89 12.60 7.13
CA PRO A 49 -16.09 13.70 7.66
C PRO A 49 -15.51 14.61 6.58
N GLY A 50 -15.13 14.07 5.42
CA GLY A 50 -14.68 14.88 4.28
C GLY A 50 -15.77 15.82 3.75
N ILE A 51 -17.00 15.33 3.60
CA ILE A 51 -18.16 16.13 3.18
C ILE A 51 -18.49 17.19 4.24
N ILE A 52 -18.51 16.81 5.52
CA ILE A 52 -18.77 17.74 6.63
C ILE A 52 -17.70 18.85 6.68
N ALA A 53 -16.43 18.49 6.51
CA ALA A 53 -15.33 19.45 6.47
C ALA A 53 -15.47 20.43 5.32
N TYR A 54 -15.88 19.95 4.13
CA TYR A 54 -16.15 20.81 2.99
C TYR A 54 -17.27 21.81 3.28
N GLU A 55 -18.39 21.38 3.85
CA GLU A 55 -19.52 22.28 4.17
C GLU A 55 -19.20 23.28 5.29
N LEU A 56 -18.43 22.89 6.31
CA LEU A 56 -18.12 23.76 7.47
C LEU A 56 -16.95 24.72 7.23
N ASN A 57 -15.99 24.34 6.40
CA ASN A 57 -14.70 25.03 6.27
C ASN A 57 -14.28 25.20 4.79
N ALA A 58 -15.25 25.31 3.88
CA ALA A 58 -15.01 25.47 2.44
C ALA A 58 -13.98 26.57 2.12
N ASP A 59 -14.06 27.70 2.82
CA ASP A 59 -13.20 28.86 2.60
C ASP A 59 -11.77 28.68 3.16
N GLU A 60 -11.57 27.74 4.09
CA GLU A 60 -10.29 27.48 4.75
C GLU A 60 -9.53 26.29 4.14
N ILE A 61 -10.22 25.39 3.47
CA ILE A 61 -9.65 24.15 2.91
C ILE A 61 -9.29 24.38 1.43
N SER A 62 -8.10 24.93 1.20
CA SER A 62 -7.52 25.02 -0.15
C SER A 62 -6.88 23.71 -0.62
N ASN A 63 -6.46 22.85 0.31
CA ASN A 63 -5.91 21.53 0.04
C ASN A 63 -6.88 20.43 0.51
N PRO A 64 -7.42 19.59 -0.39
CA PRO A 64 -8.31 18.48 -0.03
C PRO A 64 -7.75 17.54 1.05
N ASP A 65 -6.42 17.33 1.09
CA ASP A 65 -5.77 16.45 2.06
C ASP A 65 -5.78 17.03 3.49
N ALA A 66 -6.01 18.34 3.63
CA ALA A 66 -6.10 19.03 4.93
C ALA A 66 -7.50 18.97 5.56
N ALA A 67 -8.52 18.48 4.85
CA ALA A 67 -9.90 18.49 5.32
C ALA A 67 -10.09 17.75 6.65
N TYR A 68 -9.54 16.54 6.77
CA TYR A 68 -9.70 15.71 7.97
C TYR A 68 -8.94 16.24 9.19
N PRO A 69 -7.65 16.67 9.06
CA PRO A 69 -6.95 17.38 10.14
C PRO A 69 -7.66 18.66 10.61
N THR A 70 -8.19 19.47 9.69
CA THR A 70 -8.91 20.70 10.02
C THR A 70 -10.16 20.41 10.83
N LEU A 71 -10.94 19.39 10.45
CA LEU A 71 -12.13 18.97 11.19
C LEU A 71 -11.80 18.51 12.61
N ILE A 72 -10.74 17.70 12.78
CA ILE A 72 -10.27 17.24 14.09
C ILE A 72 -9.90 18.44 14.97
N LYS A 73 -9.17 19.41 14.43
CA LYS A 73 -8.73 20.60 15.16
C LYS A 73 -9.92 21.45 15.61
N ASN A 74 -10.92 21.61 14.76
CA ASN A 74 -12.03 22.53 14.98
C ASN A 74 -13.17 21.93 15.83
N LEU A 75 -13.41 20.61 15.74
CA LEU A 75 -14.54 19.96 16.42
C LEU A 75 -14.16 19.26 17.74
N LEU A 76 -12.92 18.83 17.92
CA LEU A 76 -12.55 18.05 19.10
C LEU A 76 -11.93 18.93 20.20
N PRO A 77 -12.24 18.66 21.49
CA PRO A 77 -11.56 19.28 22.61
C PRO A 77 -10.10 18.80 22.69
N ALA A 78 -9.22 19.63 23.24
CA ALA A 78 -7.76 19.42 23.23
C ALA A 78 -7.30 18.00 23.62
N GLY A 79 -7.92 17.38 24.63
CA GLY A 79 -7.59 16.01 25.04
C GLY A 79 -7.92 14.95 23.98
N LEU A 80 -9.07 15.07 23.31
CA LEU A 80 -9.48 14.15 22.23
C LEU A 80 -8.70 14.41 20.94
N THR A 81 -8.33 15.66 20.66
CA THR A 81 -7.45 16.02 19.53
C THR A 81 -6.12 15.26 19.63
N GLY A 82 -5.51 15.23 20.82
CA GLY A 82 -4.26 14.49 21.06
C GLY A 82 -4.40 12.99 20.82
N ILE A 83 -5.49 12.37 21.32
CA ILE A 83 -5.78 10.95 21.11
C ILE A 83 -5.97 10.65 19.62
N MET A 84 -6.70 11.49 18.90
CA MET A 84 -6.93 11.30 17.47
C MET A 84 -5.65 11.43 16.64
N LEU A 85 -4.81 12.42 16.93
CA LEU A 85 -3.51 12.56 16.27
C LEU A 85 -2.62 11.34 16.54
N ALA A 86 -2.56 10.86 17.79
CA ALA A 86 -1.81 9.66 18.14
C ALA A 86 -2.33 8.41 17.37
N ALA A 87 -3.65 8.25 17.26
CA ALA A 87 -4.25 7.16 16.49
C ALA A 87 -3.93 7.25 14.99
N LEU A 88 -3.97 8.46 14.40
CA LEU A 88 -3.63 8.69 13.00
C LEU A 88 -2.17 8.37 12.71
N PHE A 89 -1.24 8.88 13.53
CA PHE A 89 0.18 8.56 13.39
C PHE A 89 0.46 7.07 13.61
N GLY A 90 -0.19 6.44 14.60
CA GLY A 90 -0.09 5.00 14.84
C GLY A 90 -0.56 4.17 13.65
N ALA A 91 -1.69 4.52 13.05
CA ALA A 91 -2.20 3.86 11.85
C ALA A 91 -1.29 4.04 10.64
N ALA A 92 -0.75 5.25 10.44
CA ALA A 92 0.22 5.54 9.39
C ALA A 92 1.52 4.72 9.58
N MET A 93 2.10 4.73 10.78
CA MET A 93 3.30 3.96 11.12
C MET A 93 3.08 2.46 10.91
N SER A 94 1.96 1.90 11.36
CA SER A 94 1.63 0.48 11.15
C SER A 94 1.60 0.08 9.67
N THR A 95 1.12 0.99 8.81
CA THR A 95 1.09 0.77 7.36
C THR A 95 2.50 0.86 6.77
N LEU A 96 3.28 1.88 7.14
CA LEU A 96 4.67 2.05 6.71
C LEU A 96 5.54 0.86 7.09
N ASP A 97 5.44 0.38 8.33
CA ASP A 97 6.17 -0.79 8.82
C ASP A 97 5.91 -2.03 7.97
N SER A 98 4.63 -2.26 7.63
CA SER A 98 4.22 -3.42 6.81
C SER A 98 4.73 -3.31 5.37
N LEU A 99 4.67 -2.11 4.77
CA LEU A 99 5.15 -1.86 3.42
C LEU A 99 6.68 -2.00 3.32
N LEU A 100 7.41 -1.37 4.25
CA LEU A 100 8.87 -1.42 4.29
C LEU A 100 9.38 -2.83 4.56
N ASN A 101 8.77 -3.56 5.49
CA ASN A 101 9.13 -4.96 5.75
C ASN A 101 8.93 -5.84 4.51
N SER A 102 7.81 -5.66 3.81
CA SER A 102 7.51 -6.42 2.60
C SER A 102 8.50 -6.10 1.48
N ALA A 103 8.78 -4.81 1.24
CA ALA A 103 9.73 -4.37 0.24
C ALA A 103 11.17 -4.83 0.55
N ALA A 104 11.59 -4.75 1.81
CA ALA A 104 12.88 -5.26 2.24
C ALA A 104 12.98 -6.78 2.07
N THR A 105 11.90 -7.52 2.33
CA THR A 105 11.86 -8.97 2.11
C THR A 105 11.98 -9.31 0.62
N LEU A 106 11.21 -8.65 -0.24
CA LEU A 106 11.28 -8.81 -1.70
C LEU A 106 12.71 -8.51 -2.20
N PHE A 107 13.28 -7.38 -1.79
CA PHE A 107 14.65 -7.06 -2.16
C PHE A 107 15.65 -8.11 -1.67
N THR A 108 15.53 -8.57 -0.44
CA THR A 108 16.49 -9.53 0.13
C THR A 108 16.40 -10.90 -0.52
N MET A 109 15.19 -11.43 -0.66
CA MET A 109 14.94 -12.81 -1.09
C MET A 109 14.95 -12.95 -2.61
N ASP A 110 14.45 -11.95 -3.34
CA ASP A 110 14.23 -12.06 -4.78
C ASP A 110 15.34 -11.37 -5.58
N ILE A 111 16.07 -10.42 -4.99
CA ILE A 111 17.16 -9.68 -5.65
C ILE A 111 18.52 -10.02 -5.04
N TYR A 112 18.71 -9.76 -3.73
CA TYR A 112 20.03 -9.92 -3.10
C TYR A 112 20.50 -11.38 -3.11
N ARG A 113 19.68 -12.31 -2.60
CA ARG A 113 20.08 -13.72 -2.50
C ARG A 113 20.37 -14.33 -3.88
N PRO A 114 19.50 -14.24 -4.91
CA PRO A 114 19.75 -14.94 -6.17
C PRO A 114 20.90 -14.34 -6.98
N PHE A 115 21.07 -13.01 -6.96
CA PHE A 115 22.00 -12.33 -7.87
C PHE A 115 23.31 -11.89 -7.23
N PHE A 116 23.34 -11.64 -5.92
CA PHE A 116 24.52 -11.10 -5.22
C PHE A 116 25.17 -12.12 -4.29
N ASN A 117 24.37 -12.90 -3.54
CA ASN A 117 24.91 -13.90 -2.62
C ASN A 117 23.98 -15.12 -2.44
N PRO A 118 24.05 -16.12 -3.34
CA PRO A 118 23.18 -17.31 -3.29
C PRO A 118 23.31 -18.15 -2.01
N GLY A 119 24.47 -18.07 -1.35
CA GLY A 119 24.79 -18.79 -0.12
C GLY A 119 24.63 -17.97 1.15
N ALA A 120 23.94 -16.83 1.11
CA ALA A 120 23.74 -15.97 2.28
C ALA A 120 23.09 -16.75 3.44
N ASP A 121 23.65 -16.61 4.63
CA ASP A 121 23.06 -17.14 5.86
C ASP A 121 21.95 -16.21 6.37
N SER A 122 21.07 -16.74 7.23
CA SER A 122 19.91 -15.96 7.73
C SER A 122 20.31 -14.68 8.46
N LYS A 123 21.49 -14.63 9.10
CA LYS A 123 21.97 -13.41 9.75
C LYS A 123 22.33 -12.34 8.73
N THR A 124 22.94 -12.72 7.60
CA THR A 124 23.24 -11.79 6.51
C THR A 124 21.97 -11.30 5.84
N GLU A 125 21.00 -12.19 5.58
CA GLU A 125 19.69 -11.81 5.03
C GLU A 125 18.98 -10.76 5.90
N ILE A 126 18.92 -10.98 7.22
CA ILE A 126 18.32 -10.00 8.15
C ILE A 126 19.07 -8.66 8.14
N ARG A 127 20.41 -8.67 8.08
CA ARG A 127 21.19 -7.41 8.00
C ARG A 127 20.90 -6.66 6.71
N VAL A 128 20.88 -7.36 5.58
CA VAL A 128 20.57 -6.77 4.27
C VAL A 128 19.16 -6.22 4.26
N GLY A 129 18.19 -6.95 4.80
CA GLY A 129 16.81 -6.46 4.95
C GLY A 129 16.73 -5.17 5.76
N ARG A 130 17.45 -5.07 6.89
CA ARG A 130 17.50 -3.83 7.69
C ARG A 130 18.12 -2.66 6.93
N ILE A 131 19.19 -2.90 6.18
CA ILE A 131 19.83 -1.88 5.34
C ILE A 131 18.86 -1.44 4.23
N ALA A 132 18.20 -2.39 3.56
CA ALA A 132 17.20 -2.10 2.54
C ALA A 132 16.06 -1.25 3.10
N THR A 133 15.54 -1.56 4.28
CA THR A 133 14.53 -0.74 4.97
C THR A 133 15.01 0.70 5.17
N LEU A 134 16.24 0.91 5.66
CA LEU A 134 16.78 2.25 5.88
C LEU A 134 16.94 3.03 4.56
N VAL A 135 17.43 2.37 3.52
CA VAL A 135 17.60 2.99 2.19
C VAL A 135 16.25 3.34 1.58
N LEU A 136 15.28 2.43 1.62
CA LEU A 136 13.93 2.66 1.11
C LEU A 136 13.23 3.81 1.87
N MET A 137 13.39 3.87 3.19
CA MET A 137 12.87 4.97 4.01
C MET A 137 13.50 6.31 3.60
N ALA A 138 14.81 6.35 3.41
CA ALA A 138 15.49 7.57 2.97
C ALA A 138 14.99 8.05 1.60
N ILE A 139 14.83 7.13 0.64
CA ILE A 139 14.27 7.44 -0.68
C ILE A 139 12.83 7.95 -0.55
N ALA A 140 11.99 7.29 0.27
CA ALA A 140 10.61 7.72 0.50
C ALA A 140 10.53 9.14 1.09
N CYS A 141 11.38 9.47 2.07
CA CYS A 141 11.46 10.81 2.65
C CYS A 141 11.89 11.87 1.63
N LEU A 142 12.83 11.54 0.74
CA LEU A 142 13.26 12.45 -0.34
C LEU A 142 12.18 12.63 -1.41
N TRP A 143 11.35 11.62 -1.64
CA TRP A 143 10.29 11.64 -2.63
C TRP A 143 8.98 12.28 -2.13
N ALA A 144 8.75 12.27 -0.81
CA ALA A 144 7.52 12.80 -0.21
C ALA A 144 7.18 14.26 -0.61
N PRO A 145 8.13 15.21 -0.67
CA PRO A 145 7.85 16.58 -1.11
C PRO A 145 7.34 16.66 -2.55
N ILE A 146 7.89 15.82 -3.44
CA ILE A 146 7.50 15.78 -4.86
C ILE A 146 6.04 15.36 -5.00
N VAL A 147 5.62 14.36 -4.21
CA VAL A 147 4.22 13.92 -4.19
C VAL A 147 3.31 14.98 -3.58
N SER A 148 3.77 15.67 -2.53
CA SER A 148 2.99 16.73 -1.88
C SER A 148 2.74 17.96 -2.77
N SER A 149 3.57 18.19 -3.79
CA SER A 149 3.38 19.27 -4.76
C SER A 149 2.36 18.94 -5.86
N PHE A 150 1.75 17.75 -5.85
CA PHE A 150 0.78 17.35 -6.86
C PHE A 150 -0.57 18.06 -6.65
N GLU A 151 -1.01 18.87 -7.61
CA GLU A 151 -2.20 19.72 -7.50
C GLU A 151 -3.51 18.94 -7.26
N GLY A 152 -3.60 17.71 -7.78
CA GLY A 152 -4.77 16.85 -7.59
C GLY A 152 -4.90 16.22 -6.20
N GLY A 153 -3.97 16.53 -5.28
CA GLY A 153 -3.88 15.90 -3.97
C GLY A 153 -3.33 14.47 -4.00
N LEU A 154 -3.03 13.94 -2.83
CA LEU A 154 -2.43 12.62 -2.68
C LEU A 154 -3.31 11.50 -3.22
N TYR A 155 -4.64 11.61 -3.05
CA TYR A 155 -5.58 10.58 -3.49
C TYR A 155 -5.54 10.40 -5.01
N LEU A 156 -5.61 11.48 -5.79
CA LEU A 156 -5.59 11.40 -7.25
C LEU A 156 -4.23 10.91 -7.76
N PHE A 157 -3.14 11.40 -7.16
CA PHE A 157 -1.79 10.92 -7.47
C PHE A 157 -1.70 9.40 -7.32
N LEU A 158 -2.14 8.86 -6.18
CA LEU A 158 -2.13 7.43 -5.92
C LEU A 158 -3.03 6.66 -6.90
N GLN A 159 -4.21 7.20 -7.24
CA GLN A 159 -5.09 6.56 -8.23
C GLN A 159 -4.45 6.46 -9.61
N LEU A 160 -3.79 7.51 -10.09
CA LEU A 160 -3.10 7.50 -11.37
C LEU A 160 -1.95 6.49 -11.37
N TYR A 161 -1.13 6.52 -10.31
CA TYR A 161 -0.02 5.58 -10.14
C TYR A 161 -0.51 4.11 -10.13
N TRP A 162 -1.54 3.81 -9.33
CA TRP A 162 -2.12 2.48 -9.26
C TRP A 162 -2.84 2.06 -10.54
N GLY A 163 -3.51 3.01 -11.19
CA GLY A 163 -4.21 2.80 -12.46
C GLY A 163 -3.26 2.39 -13.58
N PHE A 164 -2.02 2.86 -13.54
CA PHE A 164 -0.98 2.50 -14.49
C PHE A 164 -0.38 1.10 -14.21
N ILE A 165 -0.01 0.81 -12.96
CA ILE A 165 0.76 -0.41 -12.63
C ILE A 165 -0.12 -1.65 -12.46
N GLN A 166 -1.25 -1.53 -11.77
CA GLN A 166 -2.03 -2.70 -11.35
C GLN A 166 -2.60 -3.55 -12.49
N PRO A 167 -3.12 -2.97 -13.59
CA PRO A 167 -3.71 -3.77 -14.66
C PRO A 167 -2.73 -4.77 -15.28
N GLY A 168 -1.47 -4.36 -15.48
CA GLY A 168 -0.43 -5.24 -16.03
C GLY A 168 -0.12 -6.42 -15.12
N ILE A 169 0.03 -6.16 -13.81
CA ILE A 169 0.29 -7.20 -12.82
C ILE A 169 -0.90 -8.16 -12.71
N VAL A 170 -2.13 -7.63 -12.61
CA VAL A 170 -3.34 -8.45 -12.52
C VAL A 170 -3.50 -9.32 -13.77
N ALA A 171 -3.25 -8.77 -14.96
CA ALA A 171 -3.28 -9.53 -16.19
C ALA A 171 -2.25 -10.66 -16.19
N ALA A 172 -0.99 -10.37 -15.84
CA ALA A 172 0.07 -11.38 -15.81
C ALA A 172 -0.25 -12.53 -14.85
N PHE A 173 -0.72 -12.23 -13.63
CA PHE A 173 -1.11 -13.25 -12.67
C PHE A 173 -2.36 -14.03 -13.11
N PHE A 174 -3.37 -13.34 -13.65
CA PHE A 174 -4.60 -13.99 -14.12
C PHE A 174 -4.29 -15.00 -15.24
N PHE A 175 -3.51 -14.60 -16.25
CA PHE A 175 -3.12 -15.51 -17.33
C PHE A 175 -2.18 -16.61 -16.83
N GLY A 176 -1.25 -16.31 -15.91
CA GLY A 176 -0.39 -17.32 -15.30
C GLY A 176 -1.14 -18.38 -14.47
N MET A 177 -2.28 -18.03 -13.87
CA MET A 177 -3.11 -18.96 -13.08
C MET A 177 -4.09 -19.77 -13.93
N VAL A 178 -4.68 -19.16 -14.97
CA VAL A 178 -5.77 -19.78 -15.75
C VAL A 178 -5.25 -20.56 -16.96
N TRP A 179 -4.03 -20.26 -17.42
CA TRP A 179 -3.51 -20.80 -18.66
C TRP A 179 -2.21 -21.58 -18.43
N ASP A 180 -2.35 -22.89 -18.25
CA ASP A 180 -1.26 -23.86 -17.96
C ASP A 180 -0.13 -23.91 -19.00
N LYS A 181 -0.32 -23.25 -20.16
CA LYS A 181 0.64 -23.21 -21.29
C LYS A 181 1.38 -21.87 -21.47
N VAL A 182 1.16 -20.87 -20.60
CA VAL A 182 1.87 -19.59 -20.76
C VAL A 182 3.31 -19.77 -20.31
N SER A 183 4.27 -19.53 -21.20
CA SER A 183 5.69 -19.57 -20.84
C SER A 183 6.07 -18.30 -20.05
N VAL A 184 6.98 -18.42 -19.07
CA VAL A 184 7.47 -17.28 -18.26
C VAL A 184 7.96 -16.10 -19.12
N LYS A 185 8.45 -16.38 -20.33
CA LYS A 185 8.92 -15.38 -21.30
C LYS A 185 7.79 -14.50 -21.87
N GLU A 186 6.58 -15.06 -22.05
CA GLU A 186 5.43 -14.32 -22.58
C GLU A 186 4.81 -13.40 -21.52
N LEU A 187 4.85 -13.79 -20.24
CA LEU A 187 4.40 -12.93 -19.14
C LEU A 187 5.34 -11.73 -18.91
N GLN A 188 6.66 -11.93 -19.05
CA GLN A 188 7.63 -10.82 -19.02
C GLN A 188 7.36 -9.83 -20.16
N TYR A 189 7.10 -10.32 -21.37
CA TYR A 189 6.76 -9.47 -22.51
C TYR A 189 5.49 -8.63 -22.29
N LEU A 190 4.46 -9.18 -21.64
CA LEU A 190 3.23 -8.45 -21.31
C LEU A 190 3.42 -7.42 -20.19
N SER A 191 4.29 -7.71 -19.21
CA SER A 191 4.69 -6.75 -18.18
C SER A 191 5.45 -5.56 -18.78
N ASP A 192 6.35 -5.82 -19.73
CA ASP A 192 7.16 -4.80 -20.41
C ASP A 192 6.34 -3.97 -21.42
N LEU A 193 5.29 -4.55 -22.00
CA LEU A 193 4.33 -3.81 -22.84
C LEU A 193 3.46 -2.83 -22.02
N GLY A 194 3.23 -3.12 -20.74
CA GLY A 194 2.55 -2.21 -19.81
C GLY A 194 3.40 -0.99 -19.42
N THR A 195 4.72 -1.06 -19.59
CA THR A 195 5.66 0.04 -19.26
C THR A 195 6.13 0.83 -20.47
N THR A 196 5.85 0.38 -21.71
CA THR A 196 6.38 0.98 -22.95
C THR A 196 5.36 1.69 -23.83
N LYS A 197 4.13 1.90 -23.34
CA LYS A 197 3.15 2.80 -23.99
C LYS A 197 2.96 4.07 -23.17
N GLU A 198 4.00 4.89 -23.13
CA GLU A 198 4.03 6.34 -23.37
C GLU A 198 5.47 6.87 -23.31
#